data_AF-A0A8H6TVF0-F1
#
_entry.id   AF-A0A8H6TVF0-F1
#
_cell.length_a   1.000
_cell.length_b   1.000
_cell.length_c   1.000
_cell.angle_alpha   90.00
_cell.angle_beta   90.00
_cell.angle_gamma   90.00
#
_symmetry.space_group_name_H-M   'P 1'
#
loop_
_entity.id
_entity.type
_entity.pdbx_description
1 polymer ?
#
loop_
_entity_poly.entity_id
_entity_poly.type
_entity_poly.pdbx_seq_one_letter_code
_entity_poly.pdbx_strand_id
1 'polypeptide(L)'
;MLSFQHMGVGVVEEIFTEMEKLRPPSTLGLVATVGAGKSHILALLAAVLFSRGHRVIYLPDCPLVAEERIFALKLAFALAFSDEQSIMHRLMESTKTSDFVELARERRDELCFLVDGTDRLDDEMKGFVRAASGGHSLIYTAYTLDASLGCGHNSAWVRIPSGFSTAEYKHWIAHFESKIPSPLNEIYSDYIEDSSGAVPGLLRPLMDYASHGTTQAVTLYRNGCTFSSLTDKVTEFLSRWETWTKPEQSRFYQIMNACMTETIPEARPGANTALWDPRYFYFDREGKGHTLCGVARDAVVDALRLIDGALFTKDAWYTAARSSKKFLRAQAIMQICLTRIATGGFSQSESTGRAMRVHVFRHTLSFGWMFEEAWKNSQSMSSFLCIPGLDVCRFLAGIIVRISPRDKMAQLIPMQITTNTLCADLATPFFAVVWHKWEAAIREEGFNVVHTYACVDGLTEDSEELMRISIDQREKVKFISPPYTMRNLSVAQLDPKLGRILRPERNLTPDLVKRLP
;
A
#
# COMPACT_ATOMS: atom_id res chain seq x y z
N MET A 1 -19.99 4.51 -21.33
CA MET A 1 -19.33 3.47 -20.51
C MET A 1 -17.95 3.09 -21.07
N LEU A 2 -17.20 4.03 -21.66
CA LEU A 2 -15.85 3.82 -22.18
C LEU A 2 -15.05 5.11 -21.92
N SER A 3 -14.38 5.19 -20.77
CA SER A 3 -13.40 6.25 -20.51
C SER A 3 -12.19 5.70 -19.74
N PHE A 4 -11.77 4.51 -20.15
CA PHE A 4 -10.48 3.88 -19.83
C PHE A 4 -9.52 3.95 -21.04
N GLN A 5 -9.81 4.80 -22.04
CA GLN A 5 -9.13 4.84 -23.34
C GLN A 5 -7.61 5.07 -23.29
N HIS A 6 -7.06 5.53 -22.17
CA HIS A 6 -5.63 5.82 -22.02
C HIS A 6 -4.88 4.83 -21.12
N MET A 7 -5.54 3.76 -20.67
CA MET A 7 -4.98 2.86 -19.69
C MET A 7 -4.31 1.67 -20.35
N GLY A 8 -2.99 1.56 -20.20
CA GLY A 8 -2.26 0.40 -20.67
C GLY A 8 -2.07 0.32 -22.18
N VAL A 9 -2.12 1.44 -22.91
CA VAL A 9 -1.81 1.46 -24.36
C VAL A 9 -0.42 0.85 -24.61
N GLY A 10 0.59 1.30 -23.86
CA GLY A 10 1.94 0.73 -23.96
C GLY A 10 2.02 -0.73 -23.51
N VAL A 11 1.18 -1.15 -22.54
CA VAL A 11 1.13 -2.54 -22.07
C VAL A 11 0.47 -3.44 -23.11
N VAL A 12 -0.58 -2.97 -23.78
CA VAL A 12 -1.25 -3.69 -24.86
C VAL A 12 -0.31 -3.85 -26.06
N GLU A 13 0.45 -2.81 -26.42
CA GLU A 13 1.51 -2.91 -27.44
C GLU A 13 2.58 -3.94 -27.06
N GLU A 14 3.03 -3.96 -25.80
CA GLU A 14 3.96 -4.96 -25.30
C GLU A 14 3.37 -6.38 -25.38
N ILE A 15 2.10 -6.55 -24.99
CA ILE A 15 1.39 -7.83 -25.09
C ILE A 15 1.35 -8.30 -26.54
N PHE A 16 0.97 -7.43 -27.49
CA PHE A 16 0.97 -7.78 -28.91
C PHE A 16 2.37 -8.16 -29.43
N THR A 17 3.38 -7.39 -29.03
CA THR A 17 4.77 -7.65 -29.42
C THR A 17 5.25 -9.03 -28.92
N GLU A 18 4.88 -9.41 -27.70
CA GLU A 18 5.20 -10.74 -27.17
C GLU A 18 4.37 -11.84 -27.83
N MET A 19 3.09 -11.60 -28.11
CA MET A 19 2.25 -12.55 -28.85
C MET A 19 2.81 -12.86 -30.24
N GLU A 20 3.26 -11.84 -30.99
CA GLU A 20 3.81 -12.01 -32.35
C GLU A 20 5.12 -12.82 -32.39
N LYS A 21 5.87 -12.85 -31.28
CA LYS A 21 7.09 -13.67 -31.15
C LYS A 21 6.78 -15.16 -30.95
N LEU A 22 5.59 -15.49 -30.46
CA LEU A 22 5.22 -16.85 -30.11
C LEU A 22 4.54 -17.54 -31.30
N ARG A 23 4.91 -18.81 -31.55
CA ARG A 23 4.24 -19.64 -32.57
C ARG A 23 3.30 -20.66 -31.93
N PRO A 24 2.02 -20.73 -32.32
CA PRO A 24 1.10 -21.72 -31.76
C PRO A 24 1.64 -23.16 -31.85
N PRO A 25 1.44 -24.01 -30.82
CA PRO A 25 0.78 -23.71 -29.55
C PRO A 25 1.62 -22.77 -28.67
N SER A 26 0.98 -21.77 -28.07
CA SER A 26 1.67 -20.74 -27.29
C SER A 26 0.95 -20.43 -25.98
N THR A 27 1.71 -20.00 -24.97
CA THR A 27 1.14 -19.54 -23.70
C THR A 27 1.73 -18.19 -23.31
N LEU A 28 0.87 -17.20 -23.05
CA LEU A 28 1.23 -15.88 -22.53
C LEU A 28 0.54 -15.61 -21.19
N GLY A 29 1.32 -15.53 -20.11
CA GLY A 29 0.82 -15.16 -18.78
C GLY A 29 0.85 -13.65 -18.54
N LEU A 30 -0.27 -13.05 -18.19
CA LEU A 30 -0.41 -11.64 -17.82
C LEU A 30 -0.51 -11.50 -16.30
N VAL A 31 0.60 -11.12 -15.68
CA VAL A 31 0.71 -11.11 -14.21
C VAL A 31 0.56 -9.69 -13.67
N ALA A 32 -0.32 -9.49 -12.69
CA ALA A 32 -0.48 -8.20 -12.00
C ALA A 32 -1.13 -8.35 -10.63
N THR A 33 -1.00 -7.34 -9.79
CA THR A 33 -1.67 -7.24 -8.50
C THR A 33 -3.20 -7.04 -8.63
N VAL A 34 -3.91 -7.04 -7.50
CA VAL A 34 -5.35 -6.78 -7.48
C VAL A 34 -5.68 -5.35 -7.88
N GLY A 35 -6.74 -5.16 -8.66
CA GLY A 35 -7.19 -3.83 -9.08
C GLY A 35 -6.39 -3.17 -10.21
N ALA A 36 -5.30 -3.80 -10.69
CA ALA A 36 -4.45 -3.30 -11.78
C ALA A 36 -5.14 -3.24 -13.17
N GLY A 37 -6.38 -3.70 -13.29
CA GLY A 37 -7.11 -3.66 -14.57
C GLY A 37 -6.87 -4.86 -15.50
N LYS A 38 -6.34 -5.98 -15.00
CA LYS A 38 -6.10 -7.22 -15.79
C LYS A 38 -7.31 -7.63 -16.66
N SER A 39 -8.49 -7.71 -16.05
CA SER A 39 -9.74 -8.04 -16.73
C SER A 39 -10.09 -7.05 -17.85
N HIS A 40 -9.83 -5.76 -17.63
CA HIS A 40 -10.11 -4.71 -18.62
C HIS A 40 -9.12 -4.80 -19.80
N ILE A 41 -7.84 -5.04 -19.52
CA ILE A 41 -6.81 -5.26 -20.54
C ILE A 41 -7.13 -6.52 -21.36
N LEU A 42 -7.53 -7.61 -20.71
CA LEU A 42 -7.87 -8.85 -21.39
C LEU A 42 -9.14 -8.71 -22.25
N ALA A 43 -10.16 -7.99 -21.76
CA ALA A 43 -11.37 -7.67 -22.54
C ALA A 43 -11.07 -6.76 -23.74
N LEU A 44 -10.19 -5.76 -23.57
CA LEU A 44 -9.73 -4.92 -24.68
C LEU A 44 -8.96 -5.74 -25.71
N LEU A 45 -8.08 -6.64 -25.27
CA LEU A 45 -7.35 -7.56 -26.13
C LEU A 45 -8.31 -8.45 -26.92
N ALA A 46 -9.35 -9.01 -26.26
CA ALA A 46 -10.39 -9.78 -26.92
C ALA A 46 -11.05 -8.99 -28.05
N ALA A 47 -11.48 -7.75 -27.78
CA ALA A 47 -12.11 -6.89 -28.77
C ALA A 47 -11.20 -6.59 -29.96
N VAL A 48 -9.91 -6.31 -29.72
CA VAL A 48 -8.94 -6.07 -30.80
C VAL A 48 -8.71 -7.33 -31.62
N LEU A 49 -8.56 -8.50 -31.00
CA LEU A 49 -8.37 -9.77 -31.70
C LEU A 49 -9.60 -10.15 -32.55
N PHE A 50 -10.82 -9.95 -32.02
CA PHE A 50 -12.05 -10.10 -32.80
C PHE A 50 -12.07 -9.17 -34.02
N SER A 51 -11.69 -7.90 -33.84
CA SER A 51 -11.66 -6.92 -34.96
C SER A 51 -10.64 -7.27 -36.05
N ARG A 52 -9.63 -8.08 -35.72
CA ARG A 52 -8.61 -8.59 -36.65
C ARG A 52 -8.96 -9.96 -37.23
N GLY A 53 -10.14 -10.51 -36.92
CA GLY A 53 -10.64 -11.77 -37.47
C GLY A 53 -10.13 -13.03 -36.77
N HIS A 54 -9.51 -12.92 -35.59
CA HIS A 54 -9.13 -14.10 -34.81
C HIS A 54 -10.35 -14.75 -34.14
N ARG A 55 -10.34 -16.08 -34.04
CA ARG A 55 -11.32 -16.87 -33.29
C ARG A 55 -10.98 -16.86 -31.80
N VAL A 56 -11.63 -15.98 -31.05
CA VAL A 56 -11.33 -15.77 -29.63
C VAL A 56 -12.35 -16.50 -28.74
N ILE A 57 -11.87 -17.38 -27.87
CA ILE A 57 -12.65 -18.01 -26.80
C ILE A 57 -12.32 -17.28 -25.50
N TYR A 58 -13.22 -16.41 -25.04
CA TYR A 58 -13.00 -15.58 -23.85
C TYR A 58 -13.75 -16.11 -22.62
N LEU A 59 -13.02 -16.35 -21.54
CA LEU A 59 -13.52 -16.79 -20.23
C LEU A 59 -13.28 -15.67 -19.19
N PRO A 60 -14.24 -14.74 -18.99
CA PRO A 60 -14.04 -13.49 -18.24
C PRO A 60 -14.16 -13.60 -16.70
N ASP A 61 -14.82 -14.63 -16.17
CA ASP A 61 -15.16 -14.68 -14.74
C ASP A 61 -15.11 -16.11 -14.21
N CYS A 62 -13.93 -16.54 -13.76
CA CYS A 62 -13.69 -17.89 -13.24
C CYS A 62 -14.67 -18.34 -12.14
N PRO A 63 -15.17 -17.47 -11.23
CA PRO A 63 -16.30 -17.78 -10.35
C PRO A 63 -17.59 -18.24 -11.06
N LEU A 64 -18.09 -17.52 -12.07
CA LEU A 64 -19.25 -17.94 -12.86
C LEU A 64 -18.97 -19.25 -13.60
N VAL A 65 -17.74 -19.40 -14.11
CA VAL A 65 -17.28 -20.65 -14.73
C VAL A 65 -17.27 -21.77 -13.71
N ALA A 66 -16.93 -21.54 -12.43
CA ALA A 66 -16.91 -22.60 -11.42
C ALA A 66 -18.32 -23.10 -11.05
N GLU A 67 -19.31 -22.20 -10.98
CA GLU A 67 -20.70 -22.50 -10.61
C GLU A 67 -21.52 -23.09 -11.78
N GLU A 68 -21.41 -22.50 -12.98
CA GLU A 68 -22.18 -22.91 -14.17
C GLU A 68 -21.29 -23.22 -15.39
N ARG A 69 -20.30 -24.09 -15.18
CA ARG A 69 -19.25 -24.48 -16.16
C ARG A 69 -19.74 -24.62 -17.59
N ILE A 70 -20.72 -25.50 -17.80
CA ILE A 70 -21.20 -25.83 -19.14
C ILE A 70 -21.87 -24.63 -19.80
N PHE A 71 -22.64 -23.85 -19.05
CA PHE A 71 -23.29 -22.65 -19.57
C PHE A 71 -22.26 -21.58 -19.95
N ALA A 72 -21.26 -21.33 -19.09
CA ALA A 72 -20.19 -20.38 -19.38
C ALA A 72 -19.37 -20.79 -20.61
N LEU A 73 -19.05 -22.08 -20.76
CA LEU A 73 -18.37 -22.60 -21.95
C LEU A 73 -19.20 -22.47 -23.22
N LYS A 74 -20.53 -22.73 -23.16
CA LYS A 74 -21.43 -22.49 -24.30
C LYS A 74 -21.38 -21.03 -24.74
N LEU A 75 -21.45 -20.08 -23.82
CA LEU A 75 -21.39 -18.65 -24.15
C LEU A 75 -20.04 -18.27 -24.79
N ALA A 76 -18.93 -18.75 -24.23
CA ALA A 76 -17.60 -18.43 -24.72
C ALA A 76 -17.36 -18.97 -26.14
N PHE A 77 -17.76 -20.22 -26.40
CA PHE A 77 -17.65 -20.81 -27.74
C PHE A 77 -18.68 -20.24 -28.71
N ALA A 78 -19.90 -19.95 -28.27
CA ALA A 78 -20.93 -19.34 -29.12
C ALA A 78 -20.48 -17.96 -29.63
N LEU A 79 -19.79 -17.18 -28.80
CA LEU A 79 -19.22 -15.90 -29.23
C LEU A 79 -18.17 -16.10 -30.34
N ALA A 80 -17.29 -17.09 -30.18
CA ALA A 80 -16.22 -17.39 -31.14
C ALA A 80 -16.75 -17.91 -32.49
N PHE A 81 -17.87 -18.65 -32.48
CA PHE A 81 -18.42 -19.37 -33.63
C PHE A 81 -19.82 -18.90 -34.02
N SER A 82 -20.16 -17.63 -33.73
CA SER A 82 -21.49 -17.07 -33.99
C SER A 82 -21.93 -17.08 -35.47
N ASP A 83 -20.98 -17.23 -36.38
CA ASP A 83 -21.15 -17.34 -37.83
C ASP A 83 -21.19 -18.80 -38.35
N GLU A 84 -20.90 -19.81 -37.52
CA GLU A 84 -20.88 -21.23 -37.90
C GLU A 84 -22.07 -22.01 -37.30
N GLN A 85 -23.20 -22.03 -38.02
CA GLN A 85 -24.46 -22.61 -37.52
C GLN A 85 -24.37 -24.09 -37.12
N SER A 86 -23.54 -24.89 -37.81
CA SER A 86 -23.32 -26.31 -37.49
C SER A 86 -22.64 -26.49 -36.12
N ILE A 87 -21.69 -25.61 -35.81
CA ILE A 87 -21.02 -25.59 -34.50
C ILE A 87 -21.99 -25.13 -33.43
N MET A 88 -22.77 -24.08 -33.70
CA MET A 88 -23.78 -23.60 -32.76
C MET A 88 -24.77 -24.69 -32.34
N HIS A 89 -25.22 -25.54 -33.27
CA HIS A 89 -26.07 -26.69 -32.92
C HIS A 89 -25.37 -27.69 -31.98
N ARG A 90 -24.13 -28.08 -32.31
CA ARG A 90 -23.32 -28.99 -31.48
C ARG A 90 -23.06 -28.41 -30.08
N LEU A 91 -22.81 -27.11 -29.99
CA LEU A 91 -22.61 -26.41 -28.71
C LEU A 91 -23.87 -26.47 -27.84
N MET A 92 -25.06 -26.33 -28.43
CA MET A 92 -26.31 -26.42 -27.67
C MET A 92 -26.56 -27.83 -27.10
N GLU A 93 -26.13 -28.87 -27.80
CA GLU A 93 -26.20 -30.28 -27.37
C GLU A 93 -25.09 -30.70 -26.39
N SER A 94 -24.01 -29.91 -26.30
CA SER A 94 -22.88 -30.22 -25.41
C SER A 94 -23.32 -30.20 -23.94
N THR A 95 -22.91 -31.21 -23.17
CA THR A 95 -23.27 -31.35 -21.75
C THR A 95 -22.06 -31.55 -20.84
N LYS A 96 -20.87 -31.78 -21.41
CA LYS A 96 -19.64 -32.03 -20.66
C LYS A 96 -18.49 -31.19 -21.21
N THR A 97 -17.49 -30.93 -20.37
CA THR A 97 -16.28 -30.18 -20.74
C THR A 97 -15.48 -30.86 -21.86
N SER A 98 -15.53 -32.20 -21.94
CA SER A 98 -14.91 -33.01 -23.01
C SER A 98 -15.38 -32.61 -24.40
N ASP A 99 -16.67 -32.28 -24.55
CA ASP A 99 -17.29 -31.98 -25.84
C ASP A 99 -16.65 -30.72 -26.46
N PHE A 100 -16.34 -29.73 -25.61
CA PHE A 100 -15.66 -28.50 -26.01
C PHE A 100 -14.17 -28.71 -26.30
N VAL A 101 -13.51 -29.64 -25.59
CA VAL A 101 -12.12 -30.03 -25.88
C VAL A 101 -12.02 -30.69 -27.25
N GLU A 102 -12.93 -31.61 -27.56
CA GLU A 102 -13.01 -32.26 -28.87
C GLU A 102 -13.25 -31.24 -29.96
N LEU A 103 -14.22 -30.34 -29.75
CA LEU A 103 -14.52 -29.27 -30.70
C LEU A 103 -13.32 -28.36 -30.97
N ALA A 104 -12.57 -27.98 -29.93
CA ALA A 104 -11.35 -27.19 -30.08
C ALA A 104 -10.24 -27.95 -30.83
N ARG A 105 -10.09 -29.26 -30.61
CA ARG A 105 -9.07 -30.10 -31.27
C ARG A 105 -9.37 -30.38 -32.73
N GLU A 106 -10.63 -30.45 -33.12
CA GLU A 106 -11.06 -30.64 -34.51
C GLU A 106 -10.74 -29.43 -35.41
N ARG A 107 -10.49 -28.26 -34.83
CA ARG A 107 -10.20 -27.03 -35.56
C ARG A 107 -8.83 -27.07 -36.23
N ARG A 108 -8.81 -26.64 -37.49
CA ARG A 108 -7.58 -26.45 -38.28
C ARG A 108 -7.09 -25.01 -38.25
N ASP A 109 -8.01 -24.07 -38.06
CA ASP A 109 -7.73 -22.68 -37.76
C ASP A 109 -7.29 -22.54 -36.30
N GLU A 110 -6.41 -21.57 -36.08
CA GLU A 110 -5.90 -21.24 -34.75
C GLU A 110 -6.99 -20.57 -33.90
N LEU A 111 -7.22 -21.10 -32.71
CA LEU A 111 -8.04 -20.48 -31.68
C LEU A 111 -7.15 -19.67 -30.73
N CYS A 112 -7.71 -18.58 -30.19
CA CYS A 112 -7.09 -17.80 -29.13
C CYS A 112 -7.94 -17.89 -27.86
N PHE A 113 -7.43 -18.63 -26.86
CA PHE A 113 -8.05 -18.74 -25.55
C PHE A 113 -7.62 -17.57 -24.67
N LEU A 114 -8.58 -16.80 -24.18
CA LEU A 114 -8.35 -15.72 -23.23
C LEU A 114 -9.01 -16.09 -21.90
N VAL A 115 -8.22 -16.26 -20.83
CA VAL A 115 -8.71 -16.76 -19.53
C VAL A 115 -8.43 -15.77 -18.40
N ASP A 116 -9.47 -15.19 -17.82
CA ASP A 116 -9.32 -14.16 -16.79
C ASP A 116 -9.31 -14.74 -15.36
N GLY A 117 -8.20 -14.58 -14.65
CA GLY A 117 -8.11 -14.85 -13.22
C GLY A 117 -7.88 -16.32 -12.88
N THR A 118 -6.88 -16.95 -13.51
CA THR A 118 -6.61 -18.39 -13.36
C THR A 118 -6.28 -18.83 -11.95
N ASP A 119 -5.85 -17.92 -11.06
CA ASP A 119 -5.65 -18.21 -9.63
C ASP A 119 -6.96 -18.62 -8.93
N ARG A 120 -8.13 -18.35 -9.54
CA ARG A 120 -9.46 -18.71 -9.04
C ARG A 120 -10.02 -19.99 -9.66
N LEU A 121 -9.35 -20.57 -10.65
CA LEU A 121 -9.78 -21.84 -11.25
C LEU A 121 -9.40 -23.01 -10.34
N ASP A 122 -10.25 -24.02 -10.32
CA ASP A 122 -9.91 -25.31 -9.74
C ASP A 122 -9.05 -26.15 -10.70
N ASP A 123 -8.50 -27.26 -10.21
CA ASP A 123 -7.61 -28.12 -10.99
C ASP A 123 -8.31 -28.76 -12.19
N GLU A 124 -9.62 -29.02 -12.10
CA GLU A 124 -10.42 -29.58 -13.19
C GLU A 124 -10.50 -28.58 -14.35
N MET A 125 -10.86 -27.32 -14.09
CA MET A 125 -10.93 -26.30 -15.11
C MET A 125 -9.57 -25.92 -15.67
N LYS A 126 -8.50 -25.93 -14.85
CA LYS A 126 -7.13 -25.78 -15.36
C LYS A 126 -6.77 -26.93 -16.30
N GLY A 127 -7.18 -28.15 -15.97
CA GLY A 127 -7.05 -29.32 -16.84
C GLY A 127 -7.80 -29.14 -18.16
N PHE A 128 -9.04 -28.64 -18.12
CA PHE A 128 -9.82 -28.30 -19.30
C PHE A 128 -9.11 -27.27 -20.18
N VAL A 129 -8.71 -26.12 -19.62
CA VAL A 129 -8.06 -25.04 -20.38
C VAL A 129 -6.82 -25.56 -21.09
N ARG A 130 -5.96 -26.30 -20.37
CA ARG A 130 -4.75 -26.91 -20.95
C ARG A 130 -5.09 -27.90 -22.09
N ALA A 131 -6.14 -28.70 -21.91
CA ALA A 131 -6.54 -29.71 -22.90
C ALA A 131 -7.15 -29.09 -24.16
N ALA A 132 -7.97 -28.05 -23.99
CA ALA A 132 -8.64 -27.33 -25.08
C ALA A 132 -7.66 -26.43 -25.86
N SER A 133 -6.70 -25.81 -25.18
CA SER A 133 -5.71 -24.93 -25.82
C SER A 133 -4.49 -25.65 -26.39
N GLY A 134 -4.43 -26.99 -26.32
CA GLY A 134 -3.21 -27.79 -26.59
C GLY A 134 -2.60 -27.65 -28.00
N GLY A 135 -3.34 -27.12 -28.97
CA GLY A 135 -2.87 -26.80 -30.33
C GLY A 135 -2.97 -25.31 -30.70
N HIS A 136 -3.26 -24.46 -29.72
CA HIS A 136 -3.78 -23.12 -29.89
C HIS A 136 -3.00 -22.10 -29.06
N SER A 137 -3.33 -20.82 -29.18
CA SER A 137 -2.76 -19.77 -28.35
C SER A 137 -3.57 -19.59 -27.07
N LEU A 138 -2.90 -19.56 -25.91
CA LEU A 138 -3.48 -19.32 -24.59
C LEU A 138 -2.91 -18.03 -24.00
N ILE A 139 -3.79 -17.10 -23.63
CA ILE A 139 -3.44 -15.91 -22.88
C ILE A 139 -4.27 -15.92 -21.61
N TYR A 140 -3.63 -15.74 -20.47
CA TYR A 140 -4.32 -15.77 -19.19
C TYR A 140 -3.89 -14.65 -18.29
N THR A 141 -4.76 -14.24 -17.36
CA THR A 141 -4.40 -13.28 -16.31
C THR A 141 -4.27 -13.98 -14.97
N ALA A 142 -3.29 -13.55 -14.16
CA ALA A 142 -3.05 -14.10 -12.84
C ALA A 142 -2.35 -13.11 -11.90
N TYR A 143 -2.25 -13.45 -10.62
CA TYR A 143 -1.39 -12.78 -9.64
C TYR A 143 0.04 -13.34 -9.65
N THR A 144 0.19 -14.61 -10.02
CA THR A 144 1.49 -15.27 -10.23
C THR A 144 1.48 -16.14 -11.46
N LEU A 145 2.66 -16.50 -11.96
CA LEU A 145 2.77 -17.46 -13.05
C LEU A 145 2.17 -18.81 -12.62
N ASP A 146 1.22 -19.30 -13.40
CA ASP A 146 0.59 -20.59 -13.17
C ASP A 146 1.36 -21.66 -13.93
N ALA A 147 2.24 -22.38 -13.22
CA ALA A 147 3.03 -23.48 -13.78
C ALA A 147 2.17 -24.60 -14.38
N SER A 148 0.90 -24.71 -13.95
CA SER A 148 -0.04 -25.68 -14.50
C SER A 148 -0.57 -25.24 -15.88
N LEU A 149 -0.55 -23.96 -16.22
CA LEU A 149 -1.04 -23.48 -17.52
C LEU A 149 0.10 -23.14 -18.49
N GLY A 150 1.36 -23.17 -18.03
CA GLY A 150 2.51 -23.12 -18.93
C GLY A 150 3.88 -23.32 -18.25
N CYS A 151 4.66 -24.25 -18.83
CA CYS A 151 6.12 -24.42 -18.69
C CYS A 151 6.69 -25.09 -19.97
N GLY A 152 6.24 -24.66 -21.17
CA GLY A 152 6.71 -25.18 -22.46
C GLY A 152 7.76 -24.29 -23.14
N HIS A 153 8.45 -24.80 -24.17
CA HIS A 153 9.47 -24.05 -24.93
C HIS A 153 8.96 -22.78 -25.62
N ASN A 154 7.65 -22.64 -25.80
CA ASN A 154 7.00 -21.48 -26.43
C ASN A 154 6.01 -20.82 -25.45
N SER A 155 6.55 -20.32 -24.34
CA SER A 155 5.79 -19.59 -23.33
C SER A 155 6.50 -18.29 -22.94
N ALA A 156 5.72 -17.24 -22.70
CA ALA A 156 6.19 -15.96 -22.22
C ALA A 156 5.26 -15.41 -21.15
N TRP A 157 5.68 -14.34 -20.48
CA TRP A 157 4.84 -13.62 -19.56
C TRP A 157 5.11 -12.13 -19.61
N VAL A 158 4.05 -11.35 -19.42
CA VAL A 158 4.10 -9.90 -19.32
C VAL A 158 3.59 -9.52 -17.95
N ARG A 159 4.32 -8.64 -17.27
CA ARG A 159 3.82 -8.02 -16.05
C ARG A 159 3.10 -6.74 -16.41
N ILE A 160 1.83 -6.68 -16.05
CA ILE A 160 1.06 -5.44 -16.11
C ILE A 160 1.47 -4.59 -14.89
N PRO A 161 1.85 -3.31 -15.10
CA PRO A 161 2.10 -2.40 -13.99
C PRO A 161 0.92 -2.34 -13.03
N SER A 162 1.20 -2.36 -11.73
CA SER A 162 0.17 -2.41 -10.69
C SER A 162 -0.74 -1.17 -10.70
N GLY A 163 -0.19 0.00 -11.04
CA GLY A 163 -0.89 1.27 -11.14
C GLY A 163 -0.39 2.11 -12.31
N PHE A 164 -1.05 3.25 -12.53
CA PHE A 164 -0.71 4.17 -13.60
C PHE A 164 0.73 4.68 -13.49
N SER A 165 1.36 4.87 -14.65
CA SER A 165 2.54 5.74 -14.74
C SER A 165 2.18 7.17 -14.33
N THR A 166 3.18 8.00 -14.01
CA THR A 166 2.96 9.41 -13.67
C THR A 166 2.20 10.17 -14.76
N ALA A 167 2.45 9.85 -16.04
CA ALA A 167 1.74 10.47 -17.16
C ALA A 167 0.27 10.00 -17.24
N GLU A 168 0.02 8.70 -17.13
CA GLU A 168 -1.34 8.13 -17.12
C GLU A 168 -2.14 8.63 -15.92
N TYR A 169 -1.53 8.74 -14.74
CA TYR A 169 -2.19 9.25 -13.53
C TYR A 169 -2.60 10.71 -13.70
N LYS A 170 -1.70 11.57 -14.19
CA LYS A 170 -2.03 12.97 -14.49
C LYS A 170 -3.17 13.10 -15.50
N HIS A 171 -3.14 12.29 -16.55
CA HIS A 171 -4.22 12.26 -17.54
C HIS A 171 -5.53 11.77 -16.92
N TRP A 172 -5.50 10.72 -16.10
CA TRP A 172 -6.67 10.20 -15.41
C TRP A 172 -7.32 11.26 -14.49
N ILE A 173 -6.51 11.97 -13.69
CA ILE A 173 -6.99 13.07 -12.84
C ILE A 173 -7.64 14.16 -13.69
N ALA A 174 -6.99 14.61 -14.76
CA ALA A 174 -7.52 15.64 -15.65
C ALA A 174 -8.84 15.20 -16.33
N HIS A 175 -8.90 13.95 -16.79
CA HIS A 175 -10.08 13.39 -17.44
C HIS A 175 -11.30 13.32 -16.49
N PHE A 176 -11.06 13.06 -15.21
CA PHE A 176 -12.10 12.96 -14.19
C PHE A 176 -12.19 14.19 -13.27
N GLU A 177 -11.59 15.32 -13.65
CA GLU A 177 -11.52 16.53 -12.82
C GLU A 177 -12.91 16.98 -12.33
N SER A 178 -13.94 16.88 -13.17
CA SER A 178 -15.32 17.27 -12.81
C SER A 178 -15.99 16.34 -11.79
N LYS A 179 -15.41 15.17 -11.54
CA LYS A 179 -15.91 14.13 -10.61
C LYS A 179 -14.99 13.93 -9.42
N ILE A 180 -13.92 14.70 -9.34
CA ILE A 180 -12.96 14.65 -8.26
C ILE A 180 -13.12 15.96 -7.47
N PRO A 181 -12.98 15.94 -6.13
CA PRO A 181 -13.07 17.15 -5.32
C PRO A 181 -12.11 18.24 -5.82
N SER A 182 -12.63 19.44 -6.09
CA SER A 182 -11.82 20.59 -6.51
C SER A 182 -11.70 21.63 -5.38
N PRO A 183 -10.53 22.26 -5.17
CA PRO A 183 -9.24 21.99 -5.82
C PRO A 183 -8.44 20.90 -5.08
N LEU A 184 -7.94 19.90 -5.81
CA LEU A 184 -6.83 19.05 -5.36
C LEU A 184 -5.52 19.79 -5.62
N ASN A 185 -4.82 20.21 -4.58
CA ASN A 185 -3.45 20.71 -4.72
C ASN A 185 -2.45 19.54 -4.89
N GLU A 186 -1.19 19.87 -5.19
CA GLU A 186 -0.13 18.87 -5.38
C GLU A 186 0.02 17.94 -4.15
N ILE A 187 -0.12 18.46 -2.93
CA ILE A 187 -0.01 17.66 -1.70
C ILE A 187 -1.07 16.56 -1.65
N TYR A 188 -2.33 16.90 -1.94
CA TYR A 188 -3.41 15.90 -1.93
C TYR A 188 -3.32 14.96 -3.13
N SER A 189 -2.86 15.43 -4.29
CA SER A 189 -2.64 14.57 -5.47
C SER A 189 -1.56 13.52 -5.21
N ASP A 190 -0.41 13.94 -4.68
CA ASP A 190 0.68 13.09 -4.21
C ASP A 190 0.18 12.06 -3.19
N TYR A 191 -0.62 12.51 -2.23
CA TYR A 191 -1.17 11.65 -1.17
C TYR A 191 -2.12 10.57 -1.71
N ILE A 192 -3.00 10.94 -2.65
CA ILE A 192 -3.90 9.99 -3.32
C ILE A 192 -3.08 9.01 -4.15
N GLU A 193 -2.06 9.48 -4.86
CA GLU A 193 -1.18 8.63 -5.67
C GLU A 193 -0.50 7.57 -4.80
N ASP A 194 0.11 7.95 -3.67
CA ASP A 194 0.74 6.99 -2.76
C ASP A 194 -0.30 6.07 -2.10
N SER A 195 -1.39 6.61 -1.56
CA SER A 195 -2.41 5.83 -0.85
C SER A 195 -3.01 4.74 -1.75
N SER A 196 -3.24 5.07 -3.02
CA SER A 196 -3.81 4.16 -4.02
C SER A 196 -2.76 3.36 -4.79
N GLY A 197 -1.49 3.74 -4.75
CA GLY A 197 -0.46 3.23 -5.67
C GLY A 197 -0.74 3.55 -7.13
N ALA A 198 -1.58 4.58 -7.39
CA ALA A 198 -2.22 4.86 -8.67
C ALA A 198 -2.95 3.64 -9.28
N VAL A 199 -3.40 2.69 -8.46
CA VAL A 199 -4.07 1.47 -8.90
C VAL A 199 -5.50 1.85 -9.34
N PRO A 200 -5.92 1.49 -10.56
CA PRO A 200 -7.23 1.88 -11.10
C PRO A 200 -8.41 1.50 -10.19
N GLY A 201 -8.38 0.26 -9.68
CA GLY A 201 -9.41 -0.24 -8.78
C GLY A 201 -9.46 0.49 -7.43
N LEU A 202 -8.36 1.09 -6.98
CA LEU A 202 -8.27 1.86 -5.74
C LEU A 202 -8.56 3.35 -5.95
N LEU A 203 -8.45 3.87 -7.17
CA LEU A 203 -8.79 5.25 -7.50
C LEU A 203 -10.30 5.47 -7.68
N ARG A 204 -11.04 4.45 -8.13
CA ARG A 204 -12.48 4.54 -8.41
C ARG A 204 -13.33 5.12 -7.25
N PRO A 205 -13.14 4.72 -5.99
CA PRO A 205 -13.93 5.27 -4.87
C PRO A 205 -13.76 6.79 -4.69
N LEU A 206 -12.67 7.39 -5.18
CA LEU A 206 -12.48 8.84 -5.09
C LEU A 206 -13.60 9.61 -5.81
N MET A 207 -14.13 9.03 -6.87
CA MET A 207 -15.18 9.63 -7.69
C MET A 207 -16.52 9.75 -6.96
N ASP A 208 -16.71 8.97 -5.89
CA ASP A 208 -17.95 8.97 -5.11
C ASP A 208 -18.02 10.14 -4.12
N TYR A 209 -16.91 10.86 -3.90
CA TYR A 209 -16.80 11.94 -2.92
C TYR A 209 -16.76 13.35 -3.53
N ALA A 210 -17.08 13.49 -4.82
CA ALA A 210 -17.06 14.76 -5.55
C ALA A 210 -17.85 15.89 -4.88
N SER A 211 -18.90 15.55 -4.11
CA SER A 211 -19.78 16.49 -3.41
C SER A 211 -19.21 17.06 -2.10
N HIS A 212 -18.08 16.55 -1.63
CA HIS A 212 -17.45 16.99 -0.37
C HIS A 212 -16.31 17.97 -0.64
N GLY A 213 -16.03 18.86 0.32
CA GLY A 213 -14.82 19.69 0.27
C GLY A 213 -13.55 18.83 0.28
N THR A 214 -12.47 19.27 -0.40
CA THR A 214 -11.25 18.48 -0.63
C THR A 214 -10.73 17.74 0.60
N THR A 215 -10.57 18.44 1.73
CA THR A 215 -10.04 17.85 2.97
C THR A 215 -10.92 16.71 3.50
N GLN A 216 -12.24 16.91 3.48
CA GLN A 216 -13.20 15.89 3.94
C GLN A 216 -13.23 14.72 2.97
N ALA A 217 -13.24 14.99 1.67
CA ALA A 217 -13.25 13.96 0.64
C ALA A 217 -12.01 13.07 0.69
N VAL A 218 -10.80 13.63 0.87
CA VAL A 218 -9.56 12.85 0.99
C VAL A 218 -9.52 12.06 2.31
N THR A 219 -10.17 12.56 3.36
CA THR A 219 -10.34 11.80 4.61
C THR A 219 -11.27 10.61 4.41
N LEU A 220 -12.46 10.84 3.84
CA LEU A 220 -13.45 9.80 3.54
C LEU A 220 -12.92 8.78 2.55
N TYR A 221 -12.19 9.21 1.53
CA TYR A 221 -11.59 8.34 0.52
C TYR A 221 -10.70 7.29 1.16
N ARG A 222 -9.71 7.72 1.97
CA ARG A 222 -8.76 6.78 2.60
C ARG A 222 -9.40 5.96 3.72
N ASN A 223 -10.35 6.52 4.46
CA ASN A 223 -11.06 5.81 5.52
C ASN A 223 -12.25 4.99 4.99
N GLY A 224 -12.45 4.99 3.66
CA GLY A 224 -13.54 4.30 3.01
C GLY A 224 -13.37 2.78 3.08
N CYS A 225 -14.49 2.08 2.86
CA CYS A 225 -14.55 0.61 2.97
C CYS A 225 -13.50 -0.11 2.12
N THR A 226 -13.12 0.44 0.97
CA THR A 226 -12.11 -0.17 0.08
C THR A 226 -10.75 -0.30 0.74
N PHE A 227 -10.25 0.76 1.38
CA PHE A 227 -8.96 0.73 2.05
C PHE A 227 -9.02 0.01 3.38
N SER A 228 -10.12 0.14 4.13
CA SER A 228 -10.34 -0.67 5.34
C SER A 228 -10.27 -2.17 5.02
N SER A 229 -10.99 -2.62 3.99
CA SER A 229 -10.97 -4.03 3.57
C SER A 229 -9.59 -4.49 3.09
N LEU A 230 -8.83 -3.60 2.43
CA LEU A 230 -7.46 -3.89 2.02
C LEU A 230 -6.55 -4.05 3.25
N THR A 231 -6.62 -3.13 4.20
CA THR A 231 -5.88 -3.18 5.46
C THR A 231 -6.22 -4.45 6.24
N ASP A 232 -7.49 -4.82 6.32
CA ASP A 232 -7.96 -6.02 7.00
C ASP A 232 -7.38 -7.28 6.36
N LYS A 233 -7.45 -7.41 5.03
CA LYS A 233 -6.91 -8.57 4.30
C LYS A 233 -5.39 -8.69 4.42
N VAL A 234 -4.68 -7.55 4.37
CA VAL A 234 -3.24 -7.54 4.61
C VAL A 234 -2.96 -7.97 6.04
N THR A 235 -3.65 -7.40 7.04
CA THR A 235 -3.45 -7.73 8.46
C THR A 235 -3.77 -9.20 8.76
N GLU A 236 -4.85 -9.74 8.18
CA GLU A 236 -5.22 -11.15 8.26
C GLU A 236 -4.10 -12.05 7.71
N PHE A 237 -3.54 -11.71 6.54
CA PHE A 237 -2.39 -12.44 6.02
C PHE A 237 -1.19 -12.40 6.98
N LEU A 238 -0.89 -11.24 7.58
CA LEU A 238 0.22 -11.06 8.52
C LEU A 238 0.01 -11.81 9.85
N SER A 239 -1.25 -12.03 10.27
CA SER A 239 -1.58 -12.78 11.49
C SER A 239 -1.09 -14.23 11.46
N ARG A 240 -0.82 -14.78 10.27
CA ARG A 240 -0.26 -16.12 10.09
C ARG A 240 1.18 -16.23 10.58
N TRP A 241 1.84 -15.11 10.89
CA TRP A 241 3.21 -15.07 11.37
C TRP A 241 3.50 -16.07 12.50
N GLU A 242 2.61 -16.19 13.49
CA GLU A 242 2.77 -17.08 14.64
C GLU A 242 2.68 -18.56 14.27
N THR A 243 2.04 -18.88 13.14
CA THR A 243 1.88 -20.26 12.64
C THR A 243 3.09 -20.76 11.85
N TRP A 244 3.98 -19.86 11.43
CA TRP A 244 5.15 -20.19 10.63
C TRP A 244 6.32 -20.67 11.47
N THR A 245 7.12 -21.57 10.92
CA THR A 245 8.39 -21.99 11.50
C THR A 245 9.39 -20.84 11.52
N LYS A 246 10.41 -20.89 12.40
CA LYS A 246 11.45 -19.84 12.47
C LYS A 246 12.13 -19.55 11.11
N PRO A 247 12.45 -20.55 10.26
CA PRO A 247 12.98 -20.28 8.92
C PRO A 247 11.99 -19.54 8.01
N GLU A 248 10.71 -19.90 8.06
CA GLU A 248 9.64 -19.23 7.30
C GLU A 248 9.44 -17.78 7.76
N GLN A 249 9.41 -17.56 9.07
CA GLN A 249 9.38 -16.22 9.67
C GLN A 249 10.57 -15.37 9.21
N SER A 250 11.79 -15.91 9.26
CA SER A 250 12.98 -15.20 8.79
C SER A 250 12.89 -14.86 7.29
N ARG A 251 12.37 -15.78 6.46
CA ARG A 251 12.22 -15.55 5.03
C ARG A 251 11.11 -14.56 4.70
N PHE A 252 9.95 -14.68 5.34
CA PHE A 252 8.88 -13.69 5.25
C PHE A 252 9.40 -12.29 5.60
N TYR A 253 10.19 -12.19 6.67
CA TYR A 253 10.74 -10.93 7.12
C TYR A 253 11.65 -10.29 6.06
N GLN A 254 12.53 -11.07 5.43
CA GLN A 254 13.37 -10.59 4.34
C GLN A 254 12.55 -10.10 3.14
N ILE A 255 11.50 -10.85 2.78
CA ILE A 255 10.58 -10.50 1.69
C ILE A 255 9.83 -9.20 2.01
N MET A 256 9.20 -9.09 3.17
CA MET A 256 8.44 -7.89 3.54
C MET A 256 9.34 -6.67 3.67
N ASN A 257 10.53 -6.81 4.27
CA ASN A 257 11.49 -5.71 4.35
C ASN A 257 11.89 -5.20 2.94
N ALA A 258 12.14 -6.11 2.01
CA ALA A 258 12.43 -5.75 0.62
C ALA A 258 11.26 -4.99 -0.03
N CYS A 259 10.01 -5.46 0.16
CA CYS A 259 8.82 -4.78 -0.34
C CYS A 259 8.61 -3.40 0.29
N MET A 260 8.92 -3.22 1.58
CA MET A 260 8.76 -1.94 2.27
C MET A 260 9.83 -0.93 1.91
N THR A 261 10.96 -1.35 1.32
CA THR A 261 12.13 -0.49 1.06
C THR A 261 12.50 -0.41 -0.42
N GLU A 262 11.74 -1.06 -1.31
CA GLU A 262 12.02 -1.17 -2.75
C GLU A 262 13.43 -1.75 -3.04
N THR A 263 13.86 -2.71 -2.23
CA THR A 263 15.16 -3.40 -2.38
C THR A 263 14.98 -4.83 -2.85
N ILE A 264 16.09 -5.47 -3.26
CA ILE A 264 16.14 -6.90 -3.56
C ILE A 264 16.24 -7.67 -2.24
N PRO A 265 15.41 -8.69 -1.98
CA PRO A 265 15.54 -9.52 -0.78
C PRO A 265 16.81 -10.38 -0.86
N GLU A 266 17.45 -10.63 0.29
CA GLU A 266 18.66 -11.47 0.39
C GLU A 266 18.44 -12.87 -0.20
N ALA A 267 17.28 -13.47 0.07
CA ALA A 267 16.83 -14.69 -0.57
C ALA A 267 15.72 -14.35 -1.56
N ARG A 268 15.90 -14.73 -2.84
CA ARG A 268 14.83 -14.57 -3.83
C ARG A 268 13.55 -15.23 -3.33
N PRO A 269 12.40 -14.58 -3.47
CA PRO A 269 11.12 -15.24 -3.22
C PRO A 269 11.06 -16.43 -4.16
N GLY A 270 10.90 -17.63 -3.60
CA GLY A 270 10.58 -18.79 -4.44
C GLY A 270 9.18 -18.62 -5.02
N ALA A 271 8.75 -19.58 -5.83
CA ALA A 271 7.34 -19.68 -6.24
C ALA A 271 6.37 -19.89 -5.07
N ASN A 272 6.88 -20.09 -3.85
CA ASN A 272 6.08 -20.22 -2.64
C ASN A 272 5.44 -18.87 -2.24
N THR A 273 4.20 -18.68 -2.64
CA THR A 273 3.32 -17.56 -2.28
C THR A 273 2.71 -17.70 -0.87
N ALA A 274 3.04 -18.75 -0.10
CA ALA A 274 2.58 -18.86 1.28
C ALA A 274 3.17 -17.78 2.19
N LEU A 275 4.35 -17.26 1.83
CA LEU A 275 5.09 -16.23 2.60
C LEU A 275 4.91 -14.81 2.04
N TRP A 276 4.18 -14.63 0.96
CA TRP A 276 3.84 -13.32 0.42
C TRP A 276 2.60 -13.41 -0.45
N ASP A 277 1.65 -12.52 -0.23
CA ASP A 277 0.43 -12.48 -1.03
C ASP A 277 0.65 -11.69 -2.33
N PRO A 278 0.62 -12.34 -3.52
CA PRO A 278 0.89 -11.69 -4.79
C PRO A 278 -0.20 -10.69 -5.22
N ARG A 279 -1.34 -10.68 -4.52
CA ARG A 279 -2.37 -9.66 -4.71
C ARG A 279 -1.90 -8.29 -4.24
N TYR A 280 -1.04 -8.25 -3.20
CA TYR A 280 -0.64 -7.01 -2.52
C TYR A 280 0.87 -6.72 -2.60
N PHE A 281 1.69 -7.72 -2.88
CA PHE A 281 3.15 -7.60 -2.95
C PHE A 281 3.66 -8.17 -4.26
N TYR A 282 4.71 -7.59 -4.83
CA TYR A 282 5.25 -8.06 -6.11
C TYR A 282 6.73 -7.74 -6.25
N PHE A 283 7.41 -8.43 -7.17
CA PHE A 283 8.85 -8.25 -7.43
C PHE A 283 9.11 -7.89 -8.88
N ASP A 284 9.69 -6.72 -9.16
CA ASP A 284 9.92 -6.25 -10.53
C ASP A 284 10.96 -7.10 -11.29
N ARG A 285 11.28 -6.69 -12.53
CA ARG A 285 12.25 -7.41 -13.38
C ARG A 285 13.68 -7.43 -12.77
N GLU A 286 14.02 -6.43 -11.95
CA GLU A 286 15.29 -6.37 -11.22
C GLU A 286 15.25 -7.22 -9.93
N GLY A 287 14.07 -7.72 -9.57
CA GLY A 287 13.83 -8.48 -8.35
C GLY A 287 13.64 -7.62 -7.11
N LYS A 288 13.43 -6.30 -7.24
CA LYS A 288 13.09 -5.44 -6.11
C LYS A 288 11.66 -5.70 -5.67
N GLY A 289 11.44 -5.78 -4.36
CA GLY A 289 10.12 -5.95 -3.79
C GLY A 289 9.34 -4.64 -3.82
N HIS A 290 8.03 -4.73 -4.02
CA HIS A 290 7.11 -3.60 -4.06
C HIS A 290 5.81 -3.95 -3.34
N THR A 291 5.11 -2.92 -2.88
CA THR A 291 3.73 -3.02 -2.39
C THR A 291 2.76 -2.54 -3.46
N LEU A 292 1.51 -2.99 -3.37
CA LEU A 292 0.41 -2.52 -4.20
C LEU A 292 0.22 -1.01 -4.09
N CYS A 293 0.24 -0.49 -2.86
CA CYS A 293 0.06 0.92 -2.55
C CYS A 293 0.64 1.25 -1.17
N GLY A 294 0.62 2.54 -0.82
CA GLY A 294 1.02 3.05 0.49
C GLY A 294 0.19 2.49 1.65
N VAL A 295 -1.12 2.30 1.48
CA VAL A 295 -1.96 1.71 2.55
C VAL A 295 -1.55 0.25 2.85
N ALA A 296 -1.25 -0.55 1.83
CA ALA A 296 -0.73 -1.90 2.04
C ALA A 296 0.64 -1.88 2.76
N ARG A 297 1.52 -0.95 2.36
CA ARG A 297 2.84 -0.74 2.95
C ARG A 297 2.73 -0.40 4.43
N ASP A 298 1.84 0.52 4.75
CA ASP A 298 1.56 1.00 6.10
C ASP A 298 1.08 -0.14 7.02
N ALA A 299 0.14 -0.97 6.55
CA ALA A 299 -0.34 -2.12 7.31
C ALA A 299 0.77 -3.13 7.66
N VAL A 300 1.72 -3.35 6.75
CA VAL A 300 2.88 -4.21 6.99
C VAL A 300 3.88 -3.56 7.95
N VAL A 301 4.14 -2.26 7.80
CA VAL A 301 5.01 -1.50 8.70
C VAL A 301 4.51 -1.57 10.14
N ASP A 302 3.21 -1.40 10.37
CA ASP A 302 2.58 -1.53 11.69
C ASP A 302 2.82 -2.93 12.28
N ALA A 303 2.67 -3.99 11.49
CA ALA A 303 2.92 -5.35 11.96
C ALA A 303 4.40 -5.63 12.25
N LEU A 304 5.30 -5.23 11.34
CA LEU A 304 6.74 -5.40 11.51
C LEU A 304 7.27 -4.63 12.72
N ARG A 305 6.67 -3.47 13.03
CA ARG A 305 6.97 -2.67 14.22
C ARG A 305 6.74 -3.44 15.52
N LEU A 306 5.70 -4.26 15.58
CA LEU A 306 5.39 -5.09 16.73
C LEU A 306 6.24 -6.37 16.79
N ILE A 307 6.65 -6.91 15.63
CA ILE A 307 7.48 -8.11 15.53
C ILE A 307 8.95 -7.82 15.86
N ASP A 308 9.55 -6.83 15.19
CA ASP A 308 10.96 -6.46 15.34
C ASP A 308 11.17 -4.98 14.98
N GLY A 309 11.02 -4.10 15.98
CA GLY A 309 11.24 -2.67 15.82
C GLY A 309 12.67 -2.27 15.47
N ALA A 310 13.68 -3.13 15.66
CA ALA A 310 15.06 -2.83 15.31
C ALA A 310 15.29 -2.87 13.78
N LEU A 311 14.41 -3.56 13.04
CA LEU A 311 14.44 -3.68 11.59
C LEU A 311 14.64 -2.34 10.87
N PHE A 312 13.92 -1.31 11.30
CA PHE A 312 13.89 -0.02 10.62
C PHE A 312 15.22 0.74 10.70
N THR A 313 16.21 0.22 11.43
CA THR A 313 17.58 0.76 11.47
C THR A 313 18.59 -0.12 10.73
N LYS A 314 18.13 -1.02 9.85
CA LYS A 314 18.99 -1.75 8.91
C LYS A 314 19.29 -0.92 7.66
N ASP A 315 20.32 -1.30 6.91
CA ASP A 315 20.81 -0.56 5.75
C ASP A 315 19.76 -0.31 4.65
N ALA A 316 18.84 -1.26 4.43
CA ALA A 316 17.75 -1.10 3.48
C ALA A 316 16.90 0.15 3.73
N TRP A 317 16.62 0.47 5.01
CA TRP A 317 15.83 1.64 5.40
C TRP A 317 16.58 2.96 5.19
N TYR A 318 17.91 2.98 5.42
CA TYR A 318 18.73 4.13 5.08
C TYR A 318 18.85 4.35 3.57
N THR A 319 18.90 3.26 2.79
CA THR A 319 18.86 3.33 1.32
C THR A 319 17.53 3.91 0.87
N ALA A 320 16.41 3.44 1.42
CA ALA A 320 15.10 3.99 1.13
C ALA A 320 14.99 5.48 1.50
N ALA A 321 15.54 5.88 2.65
CA ALA A 321 15.60 7.27 3.08
C ALA A 321 16.46 8.18 2.19
N ARG A 322 17.36 7.62 1.37
CA ARG A 322 18.27 8.36 0.48
C ARG A 322 17.70 8.53 -0.93
N SER A 323 17.19 7.45 -1.52
CA SER A 323 16.98 7.37 -2.97
C SER A 323 15.58 6.93 -3.40
N SER A 324 14.65 6.72 -2.47
CA SER A 324 13.29 6.35 -2.82
C SER A 324 12.40 7.54 -3.18
N LYS A 325 11.22 7.24 -3.74
CA LYS A 325 10.13 8.20 -3.97
C LYS A 325 9.74 8.92 -2.68
N LYS A 326 9.19 10.13 -2.82
CA LYS A 326 8.84 11.07 -1.74
C LYS A 326 8.22 10.42 -0.50
N PHE A 327 7.16 9.61 -0.66
CA PHE A 327 6.46 9.00 0.48
C PHE A 327 7.20 7.84 1.11
N LEU A 328 7.77 6.93 0.30
CA LEU A 328 8.59 5.84 0.83
C LEU A 328 9.80 6.39 1.61
N ARG A 329 10.42 7.44 1.08
CA ARG A 329 11.49 8.16 1.76
C ARG A 329 11.04 8.78 3.09
N ALA A 330 9.92 9.51 3.08
CA ALA A 330 9.37 10.12 4.30
C ALA A 330 9.02 9.05 5.35
N GLN A 331 8.43 7.93 4.92
CA GLN A 331 8.14 6.81 5.81
C GLN A 331 9.42 6.19 6.36
N ALA A 332 10.45 5.98 5.52
CA ALA A 332 11.71 5.41 5.99
C ALA A 332 12.37 6.30 7.06
N ILE A 333 12.41 7.62 6.84
CA ILE A 333 12.91 8.61 7.80
C ILE A 333 12.11 8.53 9.11
N MET A 334 10.78 8.55 9.00
CA MET A 334 9.87 8.45 10.15
C MET A 334 10.11 7.17 10.96
N GLN A 335 10.20 6.02 10.29
CA GLN A 335 10.37 4.74 10.97
C GLN A 335 11.76 4.62 11.63
N ILE A 336 12.83 5.15 11.02
CA ILE A 336 14.16 5.21 11.65
C ILE A 336 14.11 6.06 12.92
N CYS A 337 13.55 7.27 12.84
CA CYS A 337 13.41 8.17 13.99
C CYS A 337 12.59 7.54 15.12
N LEU A 338 11.45 6.91 14.81
CA LEU A 338 10.63 6.22 15.81
C LEU A 338 11.39 5.06 16.46
N THR A 339 12.20 4.28 15.72
CA THR A 339 13.06 3.24 16.32
C THR A 339 14.10 3.84 17.27
N ARG A 340 14.74 4.95 16.89
CA ARG A 340 15.74 5.60 17.74
C ARG A 340 15.13 6.18 19.01
N ILE A 341 13.95 6.78 18.91
CA ILE A 341 13.23 7.28 20.08
C ILE A 341 12.80 6.13 20.98
N ALA A 342 12.30 5.03 20.40
CA ALA A 342 11.92 3.85 21.17
C ALA A 342 13.11 3.23 21.93
N THR A 343 14.31 3.24 21.34
CA THR A 343 15.49 2.55 21.89
C THR A 343 16.36 3.43 22.78
N GLY A 344 16.56 4.69 22.41
CA GLY A 344 17.48 5.64 23.07
C GLY A 344 16.78 6.78 23.80
N GLY A 345 15.45 6.90 23.67
CA GLY A 345 14.68 8.00 24.24
C GLY A 345 14.66 9.24 23.35
N PHE A 346 14.03 10.30 23.86
CA PHE A 346 13.72 11.51 23.09
C PHE A 346 14.89 12.53 23.03
N SER A 347 15.86 12.44 23.95
CA SER A 347 17.12 13.21 23.92
C SER A 347 18.21 12.48 24.72
N GLN A 348 19.49 12.81 24.50
CA GLN A 348 20.61 12.20 25.24
C GLN A 348 20.50 12.44 26.75
N SER A 349 19.98 13.60 27.17
CA SER A 349 19.74 13.96 28.58
C SER A 349 18.53 13.24 29.20
N GLU A 350 17.62 12.72 28.39
CA GLU A 350 16.44 11.96 28.83
C GLU A 350 16.58 10.46 28.56
N SER A 351 17.79 9.97 28.24
CA SER A 351 18.01 8.53 28.10
C SER A 351 17.72 7.87 29.45
N THR A 352 16.58 7.20 29.54
CA THR A 352 16.15 6.48 30.76
C THR A 352 16.97 5.21 30.98
N GLY A 353 18.00 4.97 30.15
CA GLY A 353 18.75 3.71 30.05
C GLY A 353 17.91 2.50 29.60
N ARG A 354 16.61 2.68 29.38
CA ARG A 354 15.65 1.60 29.09
C ARG A 354 14.81 1.92 27.87
N ALA A 355 14.75 0.98 26.94
CA ALA A 355 13.88 1.08 25.77
C ALA A 355 12.41 1.28 26.18
N MET A 356 11.73 2.18 25.49
CA MET A 356 10.30 2.41 25.63
C MET A 356 9.54 1.19 25.12
N ARG A 357 8.40 0.88 25.74
CA ARG A 357 7.48 -0.10 25.18
C ARG A 357 6.71 0.54 24.05
N VAL A 358 6.69 -0.12 22.89
CA VAL A 358 6.01 0.38 21.69
C VAL A 358 4.60 -0.19 21.63
N HIS A 359 3.63 0.64 21.29
CA HIS A 359 2.24 0.26 21.04
C HIS A 359 1.77 0.89 19.73
N VAL A 360 1.04 0.13 18.91
CA VAL A 360 0.43 0.62 17.67
C VAL A 360 -1.10 0.54 17.82
N PHE A 361 -1.82 1.62 17.51
CA PHE A 361 -3.29 1.68 17.70
C PHE A 361 -4.02 2.22 16.47
N ARG A 362 -5.13 1.58 16.06
CA ARG A 362 -5.86 1.92 14.80
C ARG A 362 -7.19 2.66 14.97
N HIS A 363 -7.70 2.79 16.19
CA HIS A 363 -8.97 3.49 16.44
C HIS A 363 -8.83 4.46 17.60
N THR A 364 -8.55 3.92 18.79
CA THR A 364 -8.48 4.70 20.01
C THR A 364 -7.28 4.25 20.82
N LEU A 365 -6.54 5.22 21.35
CA LEU A 365 -5.50 4.94 22.33
C LEU A 365 -6.16 4.66 23.68
N SER A 366 -5.95 3.45 24.20
CA SER A 366 -6.38 3.08 25.55
C SER A 366 -5.20 3.20 26.52
N PHE A 367 -5.42 3.88 27.65
CA PHE A 367 -4.41 4.11 28.68
C PHE A 367 -4.44 3.08 29.82
N GLY A 368 -5.54 2.32 29.99
CA GLY A 368 -5.75 1.42 31.14
C GLY A 368 -4.58 0.48 31.41
N TRP A 369 -4.15 -0.26 30.38
CA TRP A 369 -3.02 -1.18 30.49
C TRP A 369 -1.68 -0.47 30.76
N MET A 370 -1.51 0.79 30.33
CA MET A 370 -0.30 1.56 30.63
C MET A 370 -0.26 1.96 32.10
N PHE A 371 -1.41 2.32 32.68
CA PHE A 371 -1.51 2.58 34.12
C PHE A 371 -1.23 1.33 34.93
N GLU A 372 -1.82 0.19 34.57
CA GLU A 372 -1.53 -1.10 35.22
C GLU A 372 -0.03 -1.42 35.20
N GLU A 373 0.62 -1.24 34.05
CA GLU A 373 2.07 -1.45 33.93
C GLU A 373 2.90 -0.42 34.70
N ALA A 374 2.47 0.84 34.74
CA ALA A 374 3.13 1.87 35.54
C ALA A 374 3.04 1.55 37.04
N TRP A 375 1.87 1.12 37.52
CA TRP A 375 1.66 0.77 38.92
C TRP A 375 2.45 -0.45 39.38
N LYS A 376 2.72 -1.42 38.49
CA LYS A 376 3.65 -2.54 38.78
C LYS A 376 5.06 -2.08 39.15
N ASN A 377 5.47 -0.89 38.71
CA ASN A 377 6.79 -0.32 39.02
C ASN A 377 6.66 1.13 39.50
N SER A 378 5.91 1.32 40.59
CA SER A 378 5.54 2.63 41.14
C SER A 378 6.72 3.53 41.54
N GLN A 379 7.93 2.97 41.69
CA GLN A 379 9.13 3.72 42.07
C GLN A 379 9.83 4.43 40.91
N SER A 380 9.47 4.12 39.65
CA SER A 380 10.14 4.66 38.47
C SER A 380 9.16 5.14 37.42
N MET A 381 9.62 6.03 36.54
CA MET A 381 8.82 6.52 35.43
C MET A 381 8.75 5.48 34.31
N SER A 382 7.55 5.03 34.00
CA SER A 382 7.30 4.15 32.84
C SER A 382 7.15 5.01 31.58
N SER A 383 7.79 4.58 30.48
CA SER A 383 7.78 5.29 29.20
C SER A 383 7.28 4.38 28.08
N PHE A 384 6.30 4.87 27.32
CA PHE A 384 5.65 4.18 26.22
C PHE A 384 5.72 5.04 24.96
N LEU A 385 5.96 4.42 23.81
CA LEU A 385 5.84 5.05 22.50
C LEU A 385 4.60 4.50 21.81
N CYS A 386 3.58 5.35 21.67
CA CYS A 386 2.32 5.01 21.05
C CYS A 386 2.30 5.56 19.62
N ILE A 387 2.26 4.67 18.63
CA ILE A 387 2.26 5.02 17.21
C ILE A 387 0.83 4.90 16.71
N PRO A 388 0.20 5.99 16.25
CA PRO A 388 -1.10 5.89 15.61
C PRO A 388 -0.94 5.10 14.30
N GLY A 389 -1.80 4.11 14.10
CA GLY A 389 -2.13 3.64 12.76
C GLY A 389 -2.68 4.82 11.95
N LEU A 390 -2.41 4.84 10.65
CA LEU A 390 -2.65 6.03 9.83
C LEU A 390 -4.11 6.47 9.69
N ASP A 391 -5.05 5.60 10.06
CA ASP A 391 -6.49 5.88 10.03
C ASP A 391 -6.94 6.81 11.19
N VAL A 392 -6.09 6.99 12.21
CA VAL A 392 -6.45 7.71 13.45
C VAL A 392 -5.98 9.16 13.46
N CYS A 393 -4.72 9.43 13.11
CA CYS A 393 -4.14 10.76 13.25
C CYS A 393 -3.03 11.03 12.24
N ARG A 394 -3.39 11.66 11.11
CA ARG A 394 -2.44 12.00 10.03
C ARG A 394 -1.40 13.06 10.41
N PHE A 395 -1.58 13.74 11.53
CA PHE A 395 -0.74 14.85 11.98
C PHE A 395 0.36 14.41 12.96
N LEU A 396 0.33 13.15 13.40
CA LEU A 396 1.27 12.63 14.39
C LEU A 396 2.04 11.44 13.84
N ALA A 397 3.35 11.49 14.03
CA ALA A 397 4.21 10.32 13.84
C ALA A 397 4.13 9.37 15.05
N GLY A 398 3.86 9.90 16.24
CA GLY A 398 3.76 9.11 17.48
C GLY A 398 3.47 9.99 18.70
N ILE A 399 3.22 9.35 19.83
CA ILE A 399 2.98 9.99 21.13
C ILE A 399 3.83 9.26 22.16
N ILE A 400 4.67 10.00 22.88
CA ILE A 400 5.35 9.45 24.05
C ILE A 400 4.44 9.66 25.25
N VAL A 401 4.15 8.58 25.95
CA VAL A 401 3.41 8.60 27.22
C VAL A 401 4.38 8.25 28.33
N ARG A 402 4.58 9.15 29.28
CA ARG A 402 5.38 8.88 30.48
C ARG A 402 4.50 8.97 31.70
N ILE A 403 4.59 8.00 32.60
CA ILE A 403 3.74 7.90 33.78
C ILE A 403 4.64 7.71 34.99
N SER A 404 4.54 8.62 35.97
CA SER A 404 5.16 8.53 37.28
C SER A 404 4.07 8.38 38.35
N PRO A 405 3.79 7.15 38.82
CA PRO A 405 2.83 6.93 39.89
C PRO A 405 3.26 7.59 41.21
N ARG A 406 4.56 7.62 41.50
CA ARG A 406 5.14 8.28 42.68
C ARG A 406 4.79 9.76 42.73
N ASP A 407 4.94 10.46 41.60
CA ASP A 407 4.74 11.91 41.53
C ASP A 407 3.30 12.28 41.14
N LYS A 408 2.43 11.28 40.92
CA LYS A 408 1.09 11.43 40.33
C LYS A 408 1.13 12.31 39.07
N MET A 409 2.12 12.09 38.23
CA MET A 409 2.36 12.88 37.02
C MET A 409 2.35 12.00 35.78
N ALA A 410 1.73 12.51 34.72
CA ALA A 410 1.78 11.93 33.39
C ALA A 410 2.22 12.99 32.38
N GLN A 411 3.14 12.64 31.50
CA GLN A 411 3.55 13.48 30.39
C GLN A 411 3.06 12.86 29.09
N LEU A 412 2.35 13.66 28.30
CA LEU A 412 1.96 13.31 26.94
C LEU A 412 2.76 14.18 25.98
N ILE A 413 3.52 13.54 25.10
CA ILE A 413 4.38 14.19 24.11
C ILE A 413 3.95 13.74 22.70
N PRO A 414 2.89 14.32 22.12
CA PRO A 414 2.61 14.23 20.70
C PRO A 414 3.82 14.68 19.88
N MET A 415 4.10 13.96 18.80
CA MET A 415 5.27 14.17 17.96
C MET A 415 4.90 14.25 16.48
N GLN A 416 5.46 15.25 15.81
CA GLN A 416 5.57 15.29 14.35
C GLN A 416 7.01 15.04 13.91
N ILE A 417 7.19 14.40 12.76
CA ILE A 417 8.49 14.23 12.10
C ILE A 417 8.36 14.87 10.71
N THR A 418 9.20 15.88 10.42
CA THR A 418 9.18 16.62 9.15
C THR A 418 10.56 16.66 8.50
N THR A 419 10.56 16.69 7.17
CA THR A 419 11.76 16.87 6.33
C THR A 419 11.66 18.12 5.44
N ASN A 420 10.65 18.96 5.66
CA ASN A 420 10.41 20.19 4.91
C ASN A 420 10.32 21.40 5.88
N THR A 421 10.84 22.55 5.45
CA THR A 421 10.89 23.82 6.22
C THR A 421 9.50 24.44 6.42
N LEU A 422 8.53 24.08 5.58
CA LEU A 422 7.15 24.57 5.67
C LEU A 422 6.33 23.68 6.60
N CYS A 423 6.57 23.81 7.90
CA CYS A 423 5.73 23.14 8.89
C CYS A 423 4.46 23.98 9.10
N ALA A 424 3.31 23.49 8.61
CA ALA A 424 2.05 23.95 9.15
C ALA A 424 2.03 23.61 10.65
N ASP A 425 1.66 24.55 11.52
CA ASP A 425 1.49 24.29 12.95
C ASP A 425 0.39 23.23 13.15
N LEU A 426 0.80 21.96 13.23
CA LEU A 426 -0.08 20.81 13.44
C LEU A 426 -0.38 20.57 14.93
N ALA A 427 0.33 21.25 15.83
CA ALA A 427 0.04 21.23 17.25
C ALA A 427 -1.36 21.81 17.52
N THR A 428 -1.68 22.94 16.90
CA THR A 428 -2.98 23.62 17.06
C THR A 428 -4.18 22.71 16.72
N PRO A 429 -4.30 22.12 15.51
CA PRO A 429 -5.43 21.24 15.20
C PRO A 429 -5.45 19.96 16.05
N PHE A 430 -4.28 19.46 16.47
CA PHE A 430 -4.21 18.30 17.35
C PHE A 430 -4.81 18.57 18.75
N PHE A 431 -4.36 19.65 19.40
CA PHE A 431 -4.85 20.03 20.73
C PHE A 431 -6.34 20.36 20.73
N ALA A 432 -6.85 20.91 19.63
CA ALA A 432 -8.27 21.24 19.50
C ALA A 432 -9.20 20.02 19.41
N VAL A 433 -8.77 18.91 18.78
CA VAL A 433 -9.70 17.83 18.37
C VAL A 433 -9.60 16.58 19.23
N VAL A 434 -8.40 16.10 19.53
CA VAL A 434 -8.19 14.77 20.12
C VAL A 434 -7.77 14.84 21.58
N TRP A 435 -7.06 15.91 21.95
CA TRP A 435 -6.36 16.01 23.22
C TRP A 435 -7.25 15.94 24.46
N HIS A 436 -8.38 16.67 24.46
CA HIS A 436 -9.26 16.75 25.63
C HIS A 436 -9.75 15.38 26.11
N LYS A 437 -9.97 14.43 25.19
CA LYS A 437 -10.42 13.07 25.53
C LYS A 437 -9.31 12.27 26.23
N TRP A 438 -8.08 12.42 25.76
CA TRP A 438 -6.93 11.71 26.35
C TRP A 438 -6.53 12.30 27.69
N GLU A 439 -6.57 13.63 27.79
CA GLU A 439 -6.30 14.32 29.06
C GLU A 439 -7.34 13.94 30.13
N ALA A 440 -8.63 13.92 29.79
CA ALA A 440 -9.69 13.51 30.71
C ALA A 440 -9.46 12.09 31.26
N ALA A 441 -9.18 11.13 30.37
CA ALA A 441 -8.92 9.74 30.76
C ALA A 441 -7.72 9.59 31.72
N ILE A 442 -6.68 10.42 31.58
CA ILE A 442 -5.52 10.39 32.48
C ILE A 442 -5.81 11.07 33.82
N ARG A 443 -6.58 12.16 33.81
CA ARG A 443 -6.98 12.87 35.02
C ARG A 443 -7.95 12.06 35.87
N GLU A 444 -8.85 11.28 35.25
CA GLU A 444 -9.75 10.34 35.93
C GLU A 444 -8.98 9.31 36.79
N GLU A 445 -7.79 8.92 36.35
CA GLU A 445 -6.88 8.02 37.09
C GLU A 445 -6.02 8.76 38.16
N GLY A 446 -6.26 10.06 38.38
CA GLY A 446 -5.64 10.85 39.44
C GLY A 446 -4.26 11.41 39.11
N PHE A 447 -3.88 11.45 37.84
CA PHE A 447 -2.59 12.02 37.38
C PHE A 447 -2.73 13.47 36.91
N ASN A 448 -1.72 14.28 37.22
CA ASN A 448 -1.53 15.60 36.63
C ASN A 448 -0.86 15.48 35.26
N VAL A 449 -1.44 16.11 34.23
CA VAL A 449 -0.93 16.04 32.86
C VAL A 449 -0.01 17.21 32.56
N VAL A 450 1.19 16.92 32.07
CA VAL A 450 2.15 17.89 31.53
C VAL A 450 2.07 17.90 30.01
N HIS A 451 1.89 19.08 29.43
CA HIS A 451 1.71 19.28 27.99
C HIS A 451 3.04 19.61 27.31
N THR A 452 3.50 18.72 26.43
CA THR A 452 4.70 18.94 25.61
C THR A 452 4.38 18.56 24.17
N TYR A 453 4.89 19.32 23.19
CA TYR A 453 4.76 18.99 21.78
C TYR A 453 6.14 18.85 21.16
N ALA A 454 6.37 17.75 20.45
CA ALA A 454 7.64 17.42 19.85
C ALA A 454 7.62 17.64 18.33
N CYS A 455 8.63 18.32 17.81
CA CYS A 455 8.90 18.44 16.39
C CYS A 455 10.29 17.90 16.09
N VAL A 456 10.37 16.79 15.34
CA VAL A 456 11.63 16.28 14.82
C VAL A 456 11.82 16.82 13.42
N ASP A 457 12.85 17.65 13.22
CA ASP A 457 13.15 18.31 11.96
C ASP A 457 14.41 17.71 11.30
N GLY A 458 14.26 17.29 10.05
CA GLY A 458 15.34 16.80 9.20
C GLY A 458 16.30 17.89 8.75
N LEU A 459 15.92 19.17 8.82
CA LEU A 459 16.62 20.29 8.21
C LEU A 459 17.39 21.18 9.20
N THR A 460 17.06 21.15 10.49
CA THR A 460 17.81 21.89 11.52
C THR A 460 19.00 21.08 12.06
N GLU A 461 20.04 21.78 12.53
CA GLU A 461 21.16 21.16 13.26
C GLU A 461 20.96 21.22 14.78
N ASP A 462 20.27 22.26 15.24
CA ASP A 462 20.07 22.53 16.66
C ASP A 462 18.69 22.12 17.16
N SER A 463 18.65 21.81 18.45
CA SER A 463 17.43 21.53 19.19
C SER A 463 17.09 22.74 20.05
N GLU A 464 15.82 23.11 20.09
CA GLU A 464 15.33 24.27 20.84
C GLU A 464 14.09 23.91 21.64
N GLU A 465 13.97 24.45 22.85
CA GLU A 465 12.78 24.33 23.69
C GLU A 465 12.12 25.71 23.85
N LEU A 466 10.87 25.83 23.40
CA LEU A 466 10.12 27.08 23.37
C LEU A 466 8.79 26.89 24.11
N MET A 467 8.52 27.68 25.14
CA MET A 467 7.20 27.70 25.77
C MET A 467 6.22 28.45 24.86
N ARG A 468 5.16 27.78 24.42
CA ARG A 468 4.09 28.42 23.65
C ARG A 468 2.93 28.77 24.57
N ILE A 469 2.74 30.07 24.77
CA ILE A 469 1.67 30.67 25.56
C ILE A 469 0.78 31.45 24.59
N SER A 470 -0.54 31.44 24.77
CA SER A 470 -1.45 32.32 24.05
C SER A 470 -1.14 33.78 24.40
N ILE A 471 -0.68 34.58 23.43
CA ILE A 471 -0.50 36.03 23.58
C ILE A 471 -1.55 36.73 22.72
N ASP A 472 -2.48 37.42 23.38
CA ASP A 472 -3.42 38.34 22.75
C ASP A 472 -2.74 39.70 22.59
N GLN A 473 -2.31 40.02 21.37
CA GLN A 473 -2.04 41.40 20.98
C GLN A 473 -2.55 41.63 19.55
N ARG A 474 -3.78 42.18 19.48
CA ARG A 474 -4.37 42.95 18.39
C ARG A 474 -4.32 42.32 16.99
N GLU A 475 -5.49 41.79 16.62
CA GLU A 475 -5.95 41.38 15.28
C GLU A 475 -5.49 39.99 14.78
N LYS A 476 -6.46 39.04 14.82
CA LYS A 476 -6.46 37.64 14.31
C LYS A 476 -5.63 36.61 15.10
N VAL A 477 -6.13 36.20 16.27
CA VAL A 477 -5.52 35.14 17.11
C VAL A 477 -6.11 33.75 16.81
N LYS A 478 -5.25 32.74 16.63
CA LYS A 478 -5.57 31.31 16.80
C LYS A 478 -5.43 30.95 18.29
N PHE A 479 -6.50 30.53 18.93
CA PHE A 479 -6.46 30.03 20.31
C PHE A 479 -5.81 28.64 20.33
N ILE A 480 -4.75 28.44 21.13
CA ILE A 480 -4.24 27.10 21.44
C ILE A 480 -4.37 26.88 22.94
N SER A 481 -5.20 25.90 23.32
CA SER A 481 -5.42 25.46 24.69
C SER A 481 -5.36 23.93 24.71
N PRO A 482 -4.60 23.32 25.63
CA PRO A 482 -3.84 23.94 26.73
C PRO A 482 -2.51 24.58 26.27
N PRO A 483 -1.89 25.46 27.09
CA PRO A 483 -0.51 25.90 26.86
C PRO A 483 0.44 24.69 26.92
N TYR A 484 1.48 24.70 26.10
CA TYR A 484 2.40 23.57 25.96
C TYR A 484 3.83 24.03 25.69
N THR A 485 4.78 23.17 26.05
CA THR A 485 6.19 23.34 25.71
C THR A 485 6.49 22.69 24.36
N MET A 486 6.97 23.47 23.39
CA MET A 486 7.47 22.95 22.12
C MET A 486 8.93 22.50 22.28
N ARG A 487 9.25 21.31 21.78
CA ARG A 487 10.62 20.79 21.69
C ARG A 487 10.95 20.46 20.25
N ASN A 488 11.94 21.16 19.70
CA ASN A 488 12.50 20.90 18.39
C ASN A 488 13.71 19.98 18.53
N LEU A 489 13.77 18.93 17.72
CA LEU A 489 14.88 17.98 17.67
C LEU A 489 15.40 17.80 16.27
N SER A 490 16.71 17.90 16.11
CA SER A 490 17.35 17.54 14.85
C SER A 490 17.37 16.02 14.63
N VAL A 491 17.02 15.57 13.43
CA VAL A 491 17.23 14.18 13.00
C VAL A 491 18.70 13.75 13.17
N ALA A 492 19.67 14.66 13.01
CA ALA A 492 21.09 14.33 13.14
C ALA A 492 21.49 13.98 14.58
N GLN A 493 20.78 14.52 15.58
CA GLN A 493 20.99 14.20 16.99
C GLN A 493 20.37 12.85 17.36
N LEU A 494 19.22 12.52 16.75
CA LEU A 494 18.56 11.21 16.95
C LEU A 494 19.27 10.08 16.21
N ASP A 495 19.70 10.32 14.97
CA ASP A 495 20.43 9.37 14.15
C ASP A 495 21.50 10.08 13.29
N PRO A 496 22.78 10.02 13.68
CA PRO A 496 23.85 10.68 12.93
C PRO A 496 24.00 10.17 11.49
N LYS A 497 23.66 8.90 11.22
CA LYS A 497 23.76 8.32 9.88
C LYS A 497 22.67 8.90 8.97
N LEU A 498 21.44 9.00 9.47
CA LEU A 498 20.33 9.65 8.77
C LEU A 498 20.59 11.15 8.59
N GLY A 499 21.13 11.83 9.61
CA GLY A 499 21.56 13.22 9.50
C GLY A 499 22.54 13.46 8.34
N ARG A 500 23.51 12.56 8.14
CA ARG A 500 24.43 12.62 6.97
C ARG A 500 23.71 12.41 5.64
N ILE A 501 22.70 11.54 5.60
CA ILE A 501 21.91 11.29 4.38
C ILE A 501 21.11 12.53 3.99
N LEU A 502 20.57 13.26 4.96
CA LEU A 502 19.76 14.46 4.73
C LEU A 502 20.59 15.75 4.53
N ARG A 503 21.90 15.72 4.85
CA ARG A 503 22.80 16.89 4.75
C ARG A 503 22.80 17.61 3.40
N PRO A 504 22.79 16.94 2.23
CA PRO A 504 22.79 17.64 0.94
C PRO A 504 21.57 18.57 0.76
N GLU A 505 20.41 18.20 1.32
CA GLU A 505 19.18 19.00 1.21
C GLU A 505 19.18 20.21 2.13
N ARG A 506 19.83 20.09 3.30
CA ARG A 506 20.07 21.21 4.21
C ARG A 506 20.88 22.32 3.55
N ASN A 507 21.78 21.95 2.63
CA ASN A 507 22.63 22.90 1.93
C ASN A 507 21.92 23.56 0.72
N LEU A 508 20.77 23.04 0.29
CA LEU A 508 19.98 23.59 -0.82
C LEU A 508 18.90 24.58 -0.34
N THR A 509 18.50 24.52 0.93
CA THR A 509 17.48 25.39 1.53
C THR A 509 17.88 26.83 1.89
N PRO A 510 19.16 27.29 1.94
CA PRO A 510 19.45 28.68 2.30
C PRO A 510 18.86 29.73 1.32
N ASP A 511 18.75 29.41 0.02
CA ASP A 511 18.38 30.39 -1.02
C ASP A 511 16.88 30.43 -1.39
N LEU A 512 16.09 29.43 -0.97
CA LEU A 512 14.67 29.31 -1.33
C LEU A 512 13.70 29.82 -0.25
N VAL A 513 14.18 30.15 0.95
CA VAL A 513 13.36 30.65 2.07
C VAL A 513 12.88 32.10 1.86
N LYS A 514 13.37 32.82 0.85
CA LYS A 514 13.00 34.24 0.60
C LYS A 514 11.95 34.48 -0.48
N ARG A 515 11.44 33.45 -1.17
CA ARG A 515 10.44 33.66 -2.22
C ARG A 515 9.47 32.49 -2.29
N LEU A 516 8.35 32.63 -1.57
CA LEU A 516 6.99 32.18 -1.93
C LEU A 516 6.04 32.85 -0.90
N PRO A 517 4.87 33.36 -1.33
CA PRO A 517 4.07 34.36 -0.62
C PRO A 517 3.41 33.86 0.67
#